data_AF-A0A1Y1ZAY6-F1
#
_entry.id   AF-A0A1Y1ZAY6-F1
#
_cell.length_a   1.000
_cell.length_b   1.000
_cell.length_c   1.000
_cell.angle_alpha   90.00
_cell.angle_beta   90.00
_cell.angle_gamma   90.00
#
_symmetry.space_group_name_H-M   'P 1'
#
loop_
_entity.id
_entity.type
_entity.pdbx_description
1 polymer ?
#
loop_
_entity_poly.entity_id
_entity_poly.type
_entity_poly.pdbx_seq_one_letter_code
_entity_poly.pdbx_strand_id
1 'polypeptide(L)'
;MESAVLSNVRKPPSRANSTHSLTNNSSVGGINNGSRLKQLQRSNSSTSTASAGVTAHNVNTYTIPQSPTSSSASTGIHPLHFTWVFWFMHRQPGQKITNYESAMKKIASFSSIEDFWAVYSHLRRPHELPTISDYHLFKQGVRPVWEDEANINGGKWIIRFKKGLASRYWENLVLAVIGDQFEVGSEICGAVLSIRHSEDILSVWNRSAHEGRVNLKIRDTLKRTLDLPSDTIMEYKTHNDALRDNSSFRNTDVYK
;
A
#
# COMPACT_ATOMS: atom_id res chain seq x y z
N MET A 1 12.74 -44.24 14.40
CA MET A 1 12.15 -44.71 15.66
C MET A 1 12.27 -43.59 16.67
N GLU A 2 11.28 -43.47 17.55
CA GLU A 2 11.24 -42.55 18.71
C GLU A 2 11.27 -41.03 18.43
N SER A 3 10.56 -40.18 19.18
CA SER A 3 9.45 -40.48 20.10
C SER A 3 8.48 -39.29 20.17
N ALA A 4 7.20 -39.59 20.35
CA ALA A 4 6.15 -38.59 20.53
C ALA A 4 6.06 -38.17 22.01
N VAL A 5 5.73 -36.89 22.27
CA VAL A 5 5.29 -36.44 23.58
C VAL A 5 3.96 -35.72 23.44
N LEU A 6 2.91 -36.32 24.00
CA LEU A 6 1.56 -35.81 24.06
C LEU A 6 1.43 -34.73 25.15
N SER A 7 0.80 -33.59 24.85
CA SER A 7 0.34 -32.64 25.86
C SER A 7 -1.20 -32.56 25.84
N ASN A 8 -1.82 -33.07 26.91
CA ASN A 8 -3.27 -33.03 27.08
C ASN A 8 -3.74 -31.60 27.40
N VAL A 9 -4.68 -31.07 26.60
CA VAL A 9 -5.45 -29.86 26.94
C VAL A 9 -6.95 -30.18 26.81
N ARG A 10 -7.71 -29.85 27.86
CA ARG A 10 -9.14 -30.18 27.98
C ARG A 10 -10.00 -29.31 27.06
N LYS A 11 -10.98 -29.91 26.39
CA LYS A 11 -12.03 -29.17 25.66
C LYS A 11 -13.06 -28.55 26.64
N PRO A 12 -13.51 -27.30 26.44
CA PRO A 12 -14.75 -26.81 27.04
C PRO A 12 -15.99 -27.37 26.29
N PRO A 13 -17.18 -27.40 26.93
CA PRO A 13 -18.36 -28.06 26.39
C PRO A 13 -19.10 -27.23 25.32
N SER A 14 -19.72 -27.94 24.37
CA SER A 14 -20.65 -27.39 23.38
C SER A 14 -21.94 -26.89 24.01
N ARG A 15 -22.45 -25.73 23.57
CA ARG A 15 -23.80 -25.25 23.89
C ARG A 15 -24.67 -25.20 22.63
N ALA A 16 -25.95 -25.51 22.79
CA ALA A 16 -26.86 -25.89 21.72
C ALA A 16 -27.41 -24.71 20.89
N ASN A 17 -27.85 -25.04 19.67
CA ASN A 17 -28.66 -24.15 18.83
C ASN A 17 -30.00 -23.82 19.52
N SER A 18 -30.44 -22.56 19.43
CA SER A 18 -31.86 -22.20 19.49
C SER A 18 -32.25 -21.40 18.25
N THR A 19 -33.19 -21.94 17.49
CA THR A 19 -33.85 -21.26 16.38
C THR A 19 -34.84 -20.23 16.94
N HIS A 20 -34.79 -18.99 16.47
CA HIS A 20 -35.96 -18.13 16.46
C HIS A 20 -36.02 -17.30 15.17
N SER A 21 -37.06 -17.56 14.39
CA SER A 21 -37.50 -16.75 13.27
C SER A 21 -38.23 -15.50 13.76
N LEU A 22 -37.88 -14.32 13.24
CA LEU A 22 -38.83 -13.22 13.13
C LEU A 22 -38.72 -12.54 11.76
N THR A 23 -39.89 -12.20 11.26
CA THR A 23 -40.16 -11.58 9.96
C THR A 23 -39.72 -10.12 9.92
N ASN A 24 -39.33 -9.63 8.73
CA ASN A 24 -39.54 -8.23 8.40
C ASN A 24 -39.96 -8.09 6.93
N ASN A 25 -41.01 -7.32 6.70
CA ASN A 25 -41.62 -7.05 5.40
C ASN A 25 -41.75 -5.54 5.19
N SER A 26 -42.08 -5.14 3.96
CA SER A 26 -42.64 -3.83 3.61
C SER A 26 -41.65 -2.68 3.36
N SER A 27 -41.31 -2.53 2.09
CA SER A 27 -41.54 -1.31 1.29
C SER A 27 -41.01 0.05 1.78
N VAL A 28 -39.99 0.56 1.08
CA VAL A 28 -39.72 2.00 0.96
C VAL A 28 -40.30 2.50 -0.36
N GLY A 29 -41.20 3.47 -0.32
CA GLY A 29 -41.69 4.20 -1.49
C GLY A 29 -40.67 5.25 -1.94
N GLY A 30 -40.60 5.54 -3.25
CA GLY A 30 -39.71 6.58 -3.78
C GLY A 30 -40.32 7.99 -3.70
N ILE A 31 -39.59 8.98 -4.20
CA ILE A 31 -40.00 9.89 -5.30
C ILE A 31 -39.03 11.09 -5.44
N ASN A 32 -38.64 11.33 -6.70
CA ASN A 32 -38.12 12.56 -7.33
C ASN A 32 -37.03 13.43 -6.65
N ASN A 33 -35.94 13.62 -7.39
CA ASN A 33 -35.43 14.98 -7.61
C ASN A 33 -34.92 15.10 -9.07
N GLY A 34 -35.45 16.07 -9.82
CA GLY A 34 -35.28 16.14 -11.28
C GLY A 34 -35.39 17.56 -11.81
N SER A 35 -34.39 18.39 -11.54
CA SER A 35 -34.29 19.77 -12.01
C SER A 35 -33.81 19.83 -13.46
N ARG A 36 -34.60 20.49 -14.33
CA ARG A 36 -34.30 20.75 -15.74
C ARG A 36 -34.61 22.21 -16.06
N LEU A 37 -33.64 22.97 -16.58
CA LEU A 37 -33.77 24.16 -17.44
C LEU A 37 -32.32 24.58 -17.83
N LYS A 38 -31.88 24.27 -19.06
CA LYS A 38 -31.93 25.11 -20.29
C LYS A 38 -30.83 26.17 -20.41
N GLN A 39 -29.76 25.74 -21.07
CA GLN A 39 -28.94 26.44 -22.08
C GLN A 39 -29.53 27.70 -22.72
N LEU A 40 -28.69 28.73 -22.89
CA LEU A 40 -28.85 29.80 -23.89
C LEU A 40 -27.52 30.04 -24.63
N GLN A 41 -27.60 30.16 -25.96
CA GLN A 41 -26.50 30.52 -26.86
C GLN A 41 -26.71 31.95 -27.40
N ARG A 42 -25.61 32.65 -27.71
CA ARG A 42 -25.44 33.69 -28.76
C ARG A 42 -23.97 34.18 -28.70
N SER A 43 -23.09 33.82 -29.63
CA SER A 43 -22.94 34.25 -31.03
C SER A 43 -22.05 35.49 -31.20
N ASN A 44 -20.88 35.30 -31.83
CA ASN A 44 -19.88 36.32 -32.18
C ASN A 44 -20.34 37.28 -33.30
N SER A 45 -19.69 38.45 -33.43
CA SER A 45 -18.95 38.81 -34.68
C SER A 45 -18.28 40.21 -34.68
N SER A 46 -16.99 40.25 -35.12
CA SER A 46 -16.30 41.29 -35.93
C SER A 46 -16.14 42.75 -35.38
N THR A 47 -15.16 43.57 -35.79
CA THR A 47 -14.38 43.60 -37.06
C THR A 47 -12.97 44.26 -36.93
N SER A 48 -12.15 44.07 -37.97
CA SER A 48 -10.72 44.35 -38.21
C SER A 48 -10.18 45.80 -38.28
N THR A 49 -8.85 45.93 -38.05
CA THR A 49 -7.85 46.81 -38.73
C THR A 49 -6.41 46.34 -38.39
N ALA A 50 -5.31 46.54 -39.16
CA ALA A 50 -5.11 46.78 -40.60
C ALA A 50 -3.60 46.70 -41.03
N SER A 51 -3.36 46.30 -42.30
CA SER A 51 -2.34 46.81 -43.26
C SER A 51 -0.80 46.60 -43.13
N ALA A 52 -0.28 45.86 -44.13
CA ALA A 52 0.94 46.09 -44.95
C ALA A 52 2.36 46.16 -44.34
N GLY A 53 3.20 45.23 -44.80
CA GLY A 53 4.61 45.05 -44.43
C GLY A 53 5.68 45.84 -45.20
N VAL A 54 6.93 45.58 -44.81
CA VAL A 54 8.18 45.96 -45.51
C VAL A 54 9.17 44.79 -45.41
N THR A 55 9.96 44.54 -46.45
CA THR A 55 10.93 43.45 -46.56
C THR A 55 12.35 43.89 -46.18
N ALA A 56 13.06 43.14 -45.32
CA ALA A 56 14.52 43.25 -45.18
C ALA A 56 15.19 41.99 -44.61
N HIS A 57 16.17 41.48 -45.36
CA HIS A 57 17.35 40.67 -44.99
C HIS A 57 17.28 39.57 -43.91
N ASN A 58 17.39 38.33 -44.40
CA ASN A 58 17.69 37.12 -43.63
C ASN A 58 19.14 37.14 -43.09
N VAL A 59 19.29 37.09 -41.76
CA VAL A 59 20.53 36.67 -41.09
C VAL A 59 20.17 35.53 -40.14
N ASN A 60 20.56 34.31 -40.48
CA ASN A 60 20.38 33.13 -39.64
C ASN A 60 21.32 33.18 -38.42
N THR A 61 20.90 33.88 -37.36
CA THR A 61 21.45 33.66 -36.02
C THR A 61 20.79 32.44 -35.41
N TYR A 62 21.59 31.41 -35.09
CA TYR A 62 21.12 30.24 -34.36
C TYR A 62 20.73 30.61 -32.93
N THR A 63 19.47 31.00 -32.73
CA THR A 63 18.89 31.20 -31.39
C THR A 63 18.82 29.84 -30.69
N ILE A 64 19.78 29.58 -29.78
CA ILE A 64 19.68 28.47 -28.85
C ILE A 64 18.36 28.66 -28.08
N PRO A 65 17.45 27.66 -28.05
CA PRO A 65 16.25 27.75 -27.25
C PRO A 65 16.66 27.92 -25.79
N GLN A 66 16.34 29.07 -25.19
CA GLN A 66 16.48 29.22 -23.75
C GLN A 66 15.58 28.18 -23.10
N SER A 67 16.18 27.28 -22.31
CA SER A 67 15.46 26.42 -21.38
C SER A 67 14.44 27.27 -20.63
N PRO A 68 13.17 26.84 -20.49
CA PRO A 68 12.17 27.63 -19.80
C PRO A 68 12.72 27.99 -18.42
N THR A 69 12.82 29.29 -18.16
CA THR A 69 13.37 29.85 -16.92
C THR A 69 12.79 29.09 -15.75
N SER A 70 13.66 28.50 -14.93
CA SER A 70 13.28 27.73 -13.76
C SER A 70 12.27 28.52 -12.93
N SER A 71 11.00 28.13 -13.01
CA SER A 71 9.97 28.59 -12.11
C SER A 71 10.50 28.35 -10.71
N SER A 72 10.63 29.42 -9.91
CA SER A 72 11.20 29.38 -8.57
C SER A 72 10.61 28.20 -7.81
N ALA A 73 11.40 27.13 -7.63
CA ALA A 73 10.95 25.95 -6.93
C ALA A 73 10.59 26.41 -5.52
N SER A 74 9.31 26.35 -5.18
CA SER A 74 8.84 26.76 -3.87
C SER A 74 9.58 25.91 -2.84
N THR A 75 10.36 26.54 -1.97
CA THR A 75 11.02 25.93 -0.81
C THR A 75 10.00 25.59 0.28
N GLY A 76 8.91 24.94 -0.13
CA GLY A 76 7.82 24.48 0.70
C GLY A 76 7.95 23.00 0.98
N ILE A 77 7.54 22.60 2.17
CA ILE A 77 7.41 21.21 2.59
C ILE A 77 6.21 20.60 1.87
N HIS A 78 6.35 19.38 1.34
CA HIS A 78 5.29 18.66 0.64
C HIS A 78 4.65 17.64 1.62
N PRO A 79 3.47 17.94 2.20
CA PRO A 79 2.86 17.05 3.19
C PRO A 79 2.34 15.75 2.57
N LEU A 80 2.45 14.66 3.32
CA LEU A 80 1.85 13.36 3.00
C LEU A 80 0.39 13.33 3.48
N HIS A 81 -0.46 12.54 2.81
CA HIS A 81 -1.86 12.31 3.23
C HIS A 81 -1.94 11.66 4.62
N PHE A 82 -0.97 10.80 4.97
CA PHE A 82 -0.86 10.17 6.28
C PHE A 82 0.55 10.32 6.83
N THR A 83 0.69 10.44 8.15
CA THR A 83 1.97 10.24 8.84
C THR A 83 2.29 8.74 8.83
N TRP A 84 3.53 8.38 8.51
CA TRP A 84 4.00 7.00 8.45
C TRP A 84 5.17 6.76 9.40
N VAL A 85 5.34 5.50 9.82
CA VAL A 85 6.37 5.08 10.77
C VAL A 85 7.14 3.89 10.21
N PHE A 86 8.46 4.03 10.12
CA PHE A 86 9.35 2.91 9.85
C PHE A 86 9.69 2.15 11.14
N TRP A 87 9.66 0.83 11.06
CA TRP A 87 10.16 -0.09 12.09
C TRP A 87 11.10 -1.11 11.47
N PHE A 88 12.02 -1.62 12.27
CA PHE A 88 12.94 -2.69 11.90
C PHE A 88 12.95 -3.79 12.94
N MET A 89 13.01 -5.04 12.46
CA MET A 89 13.19 -6.21 13.29
C MET A 89 14.26 -7.10 12.66
N HIS A 90 15.09 -7.71 13.50
CA HIS A 90 16.05 -8.71 13.09
C HIS A 90 16.16 -9.78 14.18
N ARG A 91 16.35 -11.03 13.77
CA ARG A 91 16.70 -12.14 14.67
C ARG A 91 17.77 -13.03 14.05
N GLN A 92 18.59 -13.63 14.89
CA GLN A 92 19.53 -14.65 14.40
C GLN A 92 18.76 -15.93 13.99
N PRO A 93 19.30 -16.72 13.03
CA PRO A 93 18.79 -18.05 12.73
C PRO A 93 18.65 -18.91 13.99
N GLY A 94 17.56 -19.68 14.09
CA GLY A 94 17.27 -20.51 15.26
C GLY A 94 16.65 -19.79 16.47
N GLN A 95 16.87 -18.47 16.65
CA GLN A 95 16.24 -17.74 17.74
C GLN A 95 14.72 -17.61 17.52
N LYS A 96 13.93 -17.99 18.53
CA LYS A 96 12.49 -17.74 18.56
C LYS A 96 12.23 -16.33 19.09
N ILE A 97 11.36 -15.58 18.42
CA ILE A 97 10.80 -14.35 18.98
C ILE A 97 9.71 -14.76 19.96
N THR A 98 9.89 -14.42 21.24
CA THR A 98 8.92 -14.71 22.31
C THR A 98 7.83 -13.64 22.43
N ASN A 99 8.16 -12.39 22.12
CA ASN A 99 7.21 -11.27 22.01
C ASN A 99 7.56 -10.46 20.75
N TYR A 100 6.65 -10.51 19.76
CA TYR A 100 6.84 -9.92 18.43
C TYR A 100 6.91 -8.39 18.47
N GLU A 101 6.02 -7.75 19.24
CA GLU A 101 5.99 -6.30 19.42
C GLU A 101 7.30 -5.78 20.04
N SER A 102 7.82 -6.46 21.06
CA SER A 102 9.09 -6.09 21.71
C SER A 102 10.34 -6.24 20.82
N ALA A 103 10.26 -7.07 19.78
CA ALA A 103 11.37 -7.28 18.84
C ALA A 103 11.44 -6.20 17.74
N MET A 104 10.36 -5.44 17.53
CA MET A 104 10.27 -4.37 16.54
C MET A 104 10.76 -3.04 17.13
N LYS A 105 11.79 -2.48 16.51
CA LYS A 105 12.38 -1.19 16.89
C LYS A 105 11.83 -0.10 15.98
N LYS A 106 11.17 0.91 16.54
CA LYS A 106 10.80 2.13 15.82
C LYS A 106 12.07 2.83 15.34
N ILE A 107 12.10 3.22 14.07
CA ILE A 107 13.20 4.00 13.49
C ILE A 107 12.84 5.48 13.52
N ALA A 108 11.81 5.88 12.77
CA ALA A 108 11.39 7.26 12.63
C ALA A 108 9.91 7.33 12.24
N SER A 109 9.30 8.50 12.48
CA SER A 109 7.98 8.88 11.99
C SER A 109 8.13 10.10 11.09
N PHE A 110 7.36 10.20 10.01
CA PHE A 110 7.47 11.25 9.01
C PHE A 110 6.11 11.60 8.41
N SER A 111 5.90 12.88 8.08
CA SER A 111 4.63 13.42 7.55
C SER A 111 4.80 14.29 6.30
N SER A 112 6.02 14.38 5.76
CA SER A 112 6.31 15.08 4.50
C SER A 112 7.23 14.24 3.60
N ILE A 113 7.33 14.63 2.33
CA ILE A 113 8.27 14.04 1.36
C ILE A 113 9.72 14.33 1.77
N GLU A 114 9.98 15.51 2.32
CA GLU A 114 11.29 15.91 2.82
C GLU A 114 11.72 15.06 4.02
N ASP A 115 10.84 14.89 5.02
CA ASP A 115 11.08 14.00 6.17
C ASP A 115 11.27 12.55 5.72
N PHE A 116 10.46 12.11 4.75
CA PHE A 116 10.59 10.77 4.16
C PHE A 116 11.98 10.56 3.58
N TRP A 117 12.47 11.47 2.73
CA TRP A 117 13.80 11.33 2.13
C TRP A 117 14.93 11.50 3.14
N ALA A 118 14.77 12.38 4.14
CA ALA A 118 15.72 12.52 5.25
C ALA A 118 15.88 11.21 6.03
N VAL A 119 14.80 10.44 6.23
CA VAL A 119 14.86 9.10 6.84
C VAL A 119 15.37 8.05 5.86
N TYR A 120 14.71 7.90 4.71
CA TYR A 120 14.88 6.77 3.80
C TYR A 120 16.27 6.71 3.16
N SER A 121 16.87 7.87 2.85
CA SER A 121 18.23 7.93 2.30
C SER A 121 19.32 7.42 3.25
N HIS A 122 19.05 7.41 4.56
CA HIS A 122 19.96 6.92 5.61
C HIS A 122 19.64 5.49 6.08
N LEU A 123 18.58 4.85 5.56
CA LEU A 123 18.30 3.44 5.82
C LEU A 123 19.28 2.53 5.07
N ARG A 124 19.68 1.43 5.71
CA ARG A 124 20.38 0.33 5.02
C ARG A 124 19.52 -0.17 3.88
N ARG A 125 20.11 -0.34 2.69
CA ARG A 125 19.34 -0.82 1.53
C ARG A 125 18.99 -2.29 1.75
N PRO A 126 17.80 -2.76 1.30
CA PRO A 126 17.36 -4.13 1.55
C PRO A 126 18.35 -5.27 1.21
N HIS A 127 19.20 -5.10 0.19
CA HIS A 127 20.23 -6.07 -0.18
C HIS A 127 21.43 -6.12 0.79
N GLU A 128 21.60 -5.10 1.65
CA GLU A 128 22.64 -5.03 2.69
C GLU A 128 22.15 -5.61 4.03
N LEU A 129 20.86 -5.91 4.16
CA LEU A 129 20.29 -6.36 5.42
C LEU A 129 20.70 -7.80 5.76
N PRO A 130 20.94 -8.11 7.05
CA PRO A 130 21.12 -9.49 7.49
C PRO A 130 19.92 -10.38 7.10
N THR A 131 20.19 -11.65 6.83
CA THR A 131 19.11 -12.64 6.61
C THR A 131 18.23 -12.75 7.86
N ILE A 132 16.92 -12.94 7.67
CA ILE A 132 15.90 -12.88 8.74
C ILE A 132 15.80 -11.49 9.38
N SER A 133 15.75 -10.48 8.52
CA SER A 133 15.38 -9.10 8.89
C SER A 133 14.05 -8.72 8.25
N ASP A 134 13.37 -7.75 8.86
CA ASP A 134 12.10 -7.22 8.40
C ASP A 134 12.10 -5.69 8.50
N TYR A 135 11.73 -5.01 7.42
CA TYR A 135 11.31 -3.61 7.45
C TYR A 135 9.79 -3.53 7.42
N HIS A 136 9.23 -2.65 8.25
CA HIS A 136 7.81 -2.36 8.30
C HIS A 136 7.59 -0.86 8.10
N LEU A 137 6.61 -0.50 7.29
CA LEU A 137 6.15 0.88 7.09
C LEU A 137 4.64 0.92 7.35
N PHE A 138 4.21 1.49 8.47
CA PHE A 138 2.79 1.52 8.87
C PHE A 138 2.32 2.93 9.17
N LYS A 139 1.01 3.19 9.00
CA LYS A 139 0.40 4.47 9.35
C LYS A 139 0.60 4.74 10.85
N GLN A 140 0.88 5.99 11.21
CA GLN A 140 1.03 6.41 12.60
C GLN A 140 -0.24 6.05 13.39
N GLY A 141 -0.06 5.34 14.51
CA GLY A 141 -1.15 4.82 15.33
C GLY A 141 -1.62 3.39 14.99
N VAL A 142 -1.23 2.84 13.83
CA VAL A 142 -1.45 1.42 13.52
C VAL A 142 -0.19 0.63 13.85
N ARG A 143 -0.30 -0.37 14.74
CA ARG A 143 0.83 -1.25 15.06
C ARG A 143 0.99 -2.33 13.99
N PRO A 144 2.22 -2.73 13.63
CA PRO A 144 2.50 -3.83 12.69
C PRO A 144 2.24 -5.24 13.29
N VAL A 145 1.13 -5.41 14.00
CA VAL A 145 0.70 -6.64 14.68
C VAL A 145 -0.76 -6.94 14.35
N TRP A 146 -1.18 -8.20 14.44
CA TRP A 146 -2.52 -8.63 14.02
C TRP A 146 -3.60 -8.30 15.06
N GLU A 147 -3.18 -8.11 16.32
CA GLU A 147 -3.97 -7.69 17.48
C GLU A 147 -4.40 -6.21 17.41
N ASP A 148 -3.87 -5.44 16.45
CA ASP A 148 -4.23 -4.04 16.26
C ASP A 148 -5.65 -3.92 15.68
N GLU A 149 -6.45 -2.98 16.18
CA GLU A 149 -7.84 -2.78 15.75
C GLU A 149 -7.96 -2.49 14.25
N ALA A 150 -6.95 -1.86 13.64
CA ALA A 150 -6.91 -1.63 12.21
C ALA A 150 -6.59 -2.90 11.39
N ASN A 151 -6.03 -3.94 12.01
CA ASN A 151 -5.58 -5.17 11.32
C ASN A 151 -6.46 -6.39 11.64
N ILE A 152 -7.19 -6.43 12.76
CA ILE A 152 -7.87 -7.66 13.22
C ILE A 152 -8.93 -8.23 12.24
N ASN A 153 -9.59 -7.37 11.47
CA ASN A 153 -10.56 -7.74 10.41
C ASN A 153 -9.93 -7.76 9.00
N GLY A 154 -8.61 -7.56 8.94
CA GLY A 154 -7.84 -7.32 7.75
C GLY A 154 -7.10 -8.55 7.24
N GLY A 155 -6.26 -8.29 6.25
CA GLY A 155 -5.41 -9.28 5.63
C GLY A 155 -4.26 -8.64 4.90
N LYS A 156 -3.46 -9.48 4.24
CA LYS A 156 -2.31 -9.05 3.47
C LYS A 156 -2.22 -9.70 2.11
N TRP A 157 -1.87 -8.88 1.11
CA TRP A 157 -1.24 -9.35 -0.11
C TRP A 157 0.20 -9.75 0.17
N ILE A 158 0.67 -10.81 -0.47
CA ILE A 158 2.00 -11.41 -0.29
C ILE A 158 2.58 -11.70 -1.68
N ILE A 159 3.80 -11.22 -1.93
CA ILE A 159 4.54 -11.45 -3.17
C ILE A 159 5.89 -12.04 -2.78
N ARG A 160 6.23 -13.21 -3.32
CA ARG A 160 7.55 -13.86 -3.14
C ARG A 160 8.36 -13.69 -4.41
N PHE A 161 9.65 -13.40 -4.26
CA PHE A 161 10.54 -13.19 -5.39
C PHE A 161 11.98 -13.58 -5.07
N LYS A 162 12.75 -13.84 -6.14
CA LYS A 162 14.16 -14.22 -6.05
C LYS A 162 15.01 -13.06 -5.50
N LYS A 163 16.14 -13.44 -4.89
CA LYS A 163 17.16 -12.50 -4.40
C LYS A 163 17.60 -11.49 -5.47
N GLY A 164 18.00 -10.31 -5.01
CA GLY A 164 18.46 -9.19 -5.86
C GLY A 164 17.38 -8.15 -6.21
N LEU A 165 16.09 -8.50 -6.12
CA LEU A 165 14.99 -7.57 -6.46
C LEU A 165 14.47 -6.73 -5.27
N ALA A 166 14.85 -7.10 -4.04
CA ALA A 166 14.27 -6.55 -2.81
C ALA A 166 14.39 -5.03 -2.67
N SER A 167 15.53 -4.43 -3.06
CA SER A 167 15.70 -2.98 -2.98
C SER A 167 14.76 -2.21 -3.91
N ARG A 168 14.62 -2.66 -5.17
CA ARG A 168 13.73 -2.03 -6.15
C ARG A 168 12.27 -2.16 -5.75
N TYR A 169 11.81 -3.38 -5.43
CA TYR A 169 10.40 -3.60 -5.07
C TYR A 169 10.01 -2.95 -3.75
N TRP A 170 10.93 -2.85 -2.78
CA TRP A 170 10.67 -2.09 -1.56
C TRP A 170 10.57 -0.59 -1.80
N GLU A 171 11.50 0.00 -2.56
CA GLU A 171 11.46 1.44 -2.88
C GLU A 171 10.19 1.80 -3.66
N ASN A 172 9.87 1.06 -4.73
CA ASN A 172 8.64 1.27 -5.50
C ASN A 172 7.38 1.11 -4.63
N LEU A 173 7.32 0.10 -3.75
CA LEU A 173 6.16 -0.07 -2.86
C LEU A 173 6.03 1.09 -1.87
N VAL A 174 7.13 1.47 -1.20
CA VAL A 174 7.15 2.55 -0.23
C VAL A 174 6.67 3.85 -0.88
N LEU A 175 7.18 4.18 -2.07
CA LEU A 175 6.76 5.36 -2.83
C LEU A 175 5.28 5.30 -3.23
N ALA A 176 4.78 4.15 -3.69
CA ALA A 176 3.37 3.96 -4.02
C ALA A 176 2.44 4.07 -2.80
N VAL A 177 2.90 3.63 -1.61
CA VAL A 177 2.16 3.68 -0.35
C VAL A 177 2.09 5.11 0.20
N ILE A 178 3.22 5.83 0.27
CA ILE A 178 3.24 7.20 0.81
C ILE A 178 2.63 8.21 -0.18
N GLY A 179 2.76 7.97 -1.48
CA GLY A 179 2.15 8.74 -2.56
C GLY A 179 0.69 8.38 -2.85
N ASP A 180 0.03 7.61 -1.97
CA ASP A 180 -1.41 7.26 -2.00
C ASP A 180 -1.92 6.63 -3.32
N GLN A 181 -1.04 5.98 -4.08
CA GLN A 181 -1.31 5.49 -5.45
C GLN A 181 -2.29 4.30 -5.52
N PHE A 182 -2.68 3.77 -4.36
CA PHE A 182 -3.66 2.70 -4.22
C PHE A 182 -5.10 3.21 -4.34
N GLU A 183 -5.36 4.50 -4.02
CA GLU A 183 -6.68 5.13 -4.15
C GLU A 183 -7.83 4.29 -3.52
N VAL A 184 -7.57 3.69 -2.35
CA VAL A 184 -8.52 2.94 -1.52
C VAL A 184 -8.82 3.66 -0.19
N GLY A 185 -8.48 4.95 -0.11
CA GLY A 185 -8.66 5.77 1.09
C GLY A 185 -7.84 5.26 2.28
N SER A 186 -8.49 5.07 3.42
CA SER A 186 -7.82 4.69 4.67
C SER A 186 -7.41 3.21 4.74
N GLU A 187 -7.81 2.37 3.78
CA GLU A 187 -7.70 0.90 3.81
C GLU A 187 -6.28 0.36 3.96
N ILE A 188 -5.25 0.99 3.38
CA ILE A 188 -3.86 0.55 3.58
C ILE A 188 -3.46 0.80 5.04
N CYS A 189 -3.09 -0.26 5.76
CA CYS A 189 -2.51 -0.19 7.10
C CYS A 189 -1.00 0.03 7.04
N GLY A 190 -0.32 -0.70 6.15
CA GLY A 190 1.12 -0.66 6.00
C GLY A 190 1.69 -1.69 5.03
N ALA A 191 3.01 -1.70 4.92
CA ALA A 191 3.80 -2.58 4.10
C ALA A 191 4.90 -3.25 4.91
N VAL A 192 5.29 -4.47 4.52
CA VAL A 192 6.37 -5.24 5.13
C VAL A 192 7.28 -5.79 4.04
N LEU A 193 8.59 -5.67 4.23
CA LEU A 193 9.60 -6.40 3.48
C LEU A 193 10.29 -7.39 4.42
N SER A 194 10.23 -8.66 4.09
CA SER A 194 10.82 -9.77 4.82
C SER A 194 12.01 -10.35 4.06
N ILE A 195 13.22 -10.09 4.55
CA ILE A 195 14.46 -10.69 4.02
C ILE A 195 14.60 -12.10 4.57
N ARG A 196 14.60 -13.13 3.69
CA ARG A 196 14.74 -14.54 4.08
C ARG A 196 15.96 -15.17 3.39
N HIS A 197 16.13 -16.49 3.49
CA HIS A 197 17.34 -17.15 2.97
C HIS A 197 17.27 -17.34 1.46
N SER A 198 16.29 -18.10 0.98
CA SER A 198 16.17 -18.49 -0.44
C SER A 198 15.45 -17.46 -1.32
N GLU A 199 14.55 -16.69 -0.73
CA GLU A 199 13.68 -15.71 -1.37
C GLU A 199 13.53 -14.48 -0.47
N ASP A 200 12.95 -13.42 -1.01
CA ASP A 200 12.46 -12.27 -0.24
C ASP A 200 10.95 -12.14 -0.43
N ILE A 201 10.27 -11.61 0.59
CA ILE A 201 8.81 -11.55 0.63
C ILE A 201 8.38 -10.10 0.87
N LEU A 202 7.53 -9.58 0.01
CA LEU A 202 6.88 -8.28 0.17
C LEU A 202 5.43 -8.52 0.60
N SER A 203 4.89 -7.65 1.44
CA SER A 203 3.48 -7.71 1.83
C SER A 203 2.86 -6.34 2.02
N VAL A 204 1.58 -6.21 1.68
CA VAL A 204 0.76 -5.01 1.95
C VAL A 204 -0.44 -5.43 2.76
N TRP A 205 -0.65 -4.75 3.89
CA TRP A 205 -1.71 -5.04 4.85
C TRP A 205 -2.86 -4.04 4.67
N ASN A 206 -4.10 -4.52 4.67
CA ASN A 206 -5.29 -3.68 4.57
C ASN A 206 -6.36 -4.04 5.62
N ARG A 207 -7.18 -3.05 5.97
CA ARG A 207 -8.16 -3.12 7.08
C ARG A 207 -9.27 -4.14 6.88
N SER A 208 -9.75 -4.29 5.64
CA SER A 208 -11.01 -4.99 5.36
C SER A 208 -10.79 -6.22 4.46
N ALA A 209 -10.57 -7.39 5.06
CA ALA A 209 -10.28 -8.63 4.31
C ALA A 209 -11.41 -9.07 3.38
N HIS A 210 -12.66 -8.73 3.71
CA HIS A 210 -13.84 -9.19 2.97
C HIS A 210 -14.27 -8.22 1.85
N GLU A 211 -13.63 -7.05 1.72
CA GLU A 211 -13.94 -6.06 0.68
C GLU A 211 -13.27 -6.41 -0.65
N GLY A 212 -13.88 -7.35 -1.38
CA GLY A 212 -13.32 -7.90 -2.62
C GLY A 212 -12.91 -6.85 -3.67
N ARG A 213 -13.67 -5.74 -3.80
CA ARG A 213 -13.32 -4.64 -4.72
C ARG A 213 -12.06 -3.89 -4.28
N VAL A 214 -11.90 -3.64 -2.97
CA VAL A 214 -10.70 -3.03 -2.40
C VAL A 214 -9.50 -3.95 -2.62
N ASN A 215 -9.63 -5.23 -2.28
CA ASN A 215 -8.54 -6.21 -2.44
C ASN A 215 -8.06 -6.33 -3.90
N LEU A 216 -8.99 -6.36 -4.87
CA LEU A 216 -8.64 -6.37 -6.29
C LEU A 216 -7.94 -5.08 -6.73
N LYS A 217 -8.41 -3.89 -6.29
CA LYS A 217 -7.74 -2.62 -6.60
C LYS A 217 -6.32 -2.55 -6.00
N ILE A 218 -6.12 -3.10 -4.81
CA ILE A 218 -4.79 -3.21 -4.19
C ILE A 218 -3.88 -4.14 -5.00
N ARG A 219 -4.36 -5.32 -5.40
CA ARG A 219 -3.63 -6.27 -6.27
C ARG A 219 -3.20 -5.63 -7.58
N ASP A 220 -4.13 -4.97 -8.26
CA ASP A 220 -3.89 -4.40 -9.59
C ASP A 220 -2.96 -3.18 -9.52
N THR A 221 -3.04 -2.42 -8.42
CA THR A 221 -2.04 -1.38 -8.13
C THR A 221 -0.66 -1.98 -7.88
N LEU A 222 -0.54 -3.04 -7.08
CA LEU A 222 0.74 -3.73 -6.84
C LEU A 222 1.39 -4.25 -8.13
N LYS A 223 0.60 -4.89 -9.02
CA LYS A 223 1.10 -5.33 -10.34
C LYS A 223 1.65 -4.16 -11.15
N ARG A 224 0.95 -3.03 -11.16
CA ARG A 224 1.31 -1.81 -11.90
C ARG A 224 2.52 -1.07 -11.31
N THR A 225 2.57 -0.81 -10.01
CA THR A 225 3.59 0.06 -9.39
C THR A 225 4.93 -0.65 -9.19
N LEU A 226 4.91 -1.99 -9.06
CA LEU A 226 6.11 -2.80 -8.94
C LEU A 226 6.61 -3.35 -10.30
N ASP A 227 5.87 -3.09 -11.39
CA ASP A 227 6.14 -3.64 -12.73
C ASP A 227 6.32 -5.17 -12.69
N LEU A 228 5.31 -5.86 -12.14
CA LEU A 228 5.36 -7.30 -11.95
C LEU A 228 5.12 -8.04 -13.27
N PRO A 229 5.94 -9.05 -13.62
CA PRO A 229 5.63 -9.99 -14.69
C PRO A 229 4.22 -10.56 -14.56
N SER A 230 3.54 -10.76 -15.69
CA SER A 230 2.12 -11.16 -15.73
C SER A 230 1.83 -12.53 -15.08
N ASP A 231 2.85 -13.39 -14.99
CA ASP A 231 2.85 -14.70 -14.33
C ASP A 231 3.21 -14.64 -12.83
N THR A 232 3.47 -13.45 -12.28
CA THR A 232 3.80 -13.28 -10.86
C THR A 232 2.63 -13.71 -9.98
N ILE A 233 2.83 -14.81 -9.26
CA ILE A 233 1.88 -15.30 -8.26
C ILE A 233 1.77 -14.26 -7.14
N MET A 234 0.53 -13.86 -6.86
CA MET A 234 0.18 -13.02 -5.71
C MET A 234 -0.74 -13.80 -4.79
N GLU A 235 -0.44 -13.78 -3.50
CA GLU A 235 -1.22 -14.50 -2.50
C GLU A 235 -1.94 -13.51 -1.60
N TYR A 236 -3.19 -13.81 -1.21
CA TYR A 236 -3.85 -13.11 -0.12
C TYR A 236 -3.97 -14.01 1.10
N LYS A 237 -3.89 -13.43 2.31
CA LYS A 237 -4.25 -14.13 3.54
C LYS A 237 -4.87 -13.17 4.55
N THR A 238 -6.02 -13.55 5.10
CA THR A 238 -6.60 -12.84 6.25
C THR A 238 -5.70 -13.02 7.48
N HIS A 239 -5.69 -12.03 8.38
CA HIS A 239 -4.94 -12.15 9.62
C HIS A 239 -5.51 -13.23 10.54
N ASN A 240 -6.83 -13.44 10.54
CA ASN A 240 -7.50 -14.51 11.28
C ASN A 240 -7.09 -15.93 10.81
N ASP A 241 -6.96 -16.15 9.51
CA ASP A 241 -6.46 -17.44 8.99
C ASP A 241 -4.97 -17.64 9.28
N ALA A 242 -4.17 -16.56 9.28
CA ALA A 242 -2.76 -16.62 9.65
C ALA A 242 -2.56 -17.08 11.10
N LEU A 243 -3.49 -16.73 11.99
CA LEU A 243 -3.50 -17.10 13.40
C LEU A 243 -3.96 -18.53 13.63
N ARG A 244 -5.09 -18.92 13.02
CA ARG A 244 -5.61 -20.29 13.10
C ARG A 244 -4.55 -21.31 12.66
N ASP A 245 -3.78 -20.97 11.64
CA ASP A 245 -2.71 -21.83 11.10
C ASP A 245 -1.36 -21.71 11.83
N ASN A 246 -1.23 -20.75 12.77
CA ASN A 246 0.07 -20.29 13.31
C ASN A 246 1.12 -20.03 12.19
N SER A 247 0.67 -19.51 11.05
CA SER A 247 1.51 -19.36 9.86
C SER A 247 1.08 -18.20 8.97
N SER A 248 2.00 -17.26 8.78
CA SER A 248 1.85 -16.09 7.91
C SER A 248 1.87 -16.38 6.41
N PHE A 249 2.28 -17.58 5.98
CA PHE A 249 2.73 -17.85 4.60
C PHE A 249 2.33 -19.23 4.04
N ARG A 250 1.53 -20.01 4.78
CA ARG A 250 0.92 -21.28 4.35
C ARG A 250 -0.58 -21.09 4.15
N ASN A 251 -1.23 -21.96 3.37
CA ASN A 251 -2.68 -21.96 3.12
C ASN A 251 -3.20 -20.55 2.75
N THR A 252 -2.64 -20.01 1.68
CA THR A 252 -2.95 -18.68 1.15
C THR A 252 -3.85 -18.79 -0.07
N ASP A 253 -4.69 -17.79 -0.28
CA ASP A 253 -5.51 -17.70 -1.49
C ASP A 253 -4.62 -17.26 -2.65
N VAL A 254 -4.45 -18.15 -3.64
CA VAL A 254 -3.52 -17.94 -4.76
C VAL A 254 -4.23 -17.22 -5.90
N TYR A 255 -3.76 -16.02 -6.22
CA TYR A 255 -4.16 -15.25 -7.39
C TYR A 255 -3.05 -15.29 -8.44
N LYS A 256 -3.44 -15.60 -9.68
CA LYS A 256 -2.61 -15.50 -10.88
C LYS A 256 -3.04 -14.25 -11.64
#